data_AF-A0A368EYL9-F1
#
_entry.id   AF-A0A368EYL9-F1
#
_cell.length_a   1.000
_cell.length_b   1.000
_cell.length_c   1.000
_cell.angle_alpha   90.00
_cell.angle_beta   90.00
_cell.angle_gamma   90.00
#
_symmetry.space_group_name_H-M   'P 1'
#
loop_
_entity.id
_entity.type
_entity.pdbx_description
1 polymer ?
#
loop_
_entity_poly.entity_id
_entity_poly.type
_entity_poly.pdbx_seq_one_letter_code
_entity_poly.pdbx_strand_id
1 'polypeptide(L)' 'MYELYDPCTVMFFFRNKHIMVDLGTGNNNKINWPITDGQELIDIIETVYRGARKGRGLVVSPKDYSTKYKY' A
#
# COMPACT_ATOMS: atom_id res chain seq x y z
N MET A 1 14.02 7.61 8.06
CA MET A 1 14.86 6.47 7.67
C MET A 1 13.91 5.32 7.38
N TYR A 2 14.00 4.65 6.23
CA TYR A 2 13.11 3.52 5.93
C TYR A 2 13.69 2.25 6.56
N GLU A 3 12.93 1.65 7.47
CA GLU A 3 13.30 0.40 8.13
C GLU A 3 12.96 -0.79 7.22
N LEU A 4 13.94 -1.27 6.46
CA LEU A 4 13.78 -2.38 5.50
C LEU A 4 14.27 -3.69 6.11
N TYR A 5 13.52 -4.22 7.09
CA TYR A 5 13.82 -5.49 7.74
C TYR A 5 12.99 -6.66 7.21
N ASP A 6 11.88 -6.35 6.51
CA ASP A 6 10.98 -7.36 5.97
C ASP A 6 11.56 -7.98 4.67
N PRO A 7 11.30 -9.28 4.40
CA PRO A 7 11.80 -9.96 3.20
C PRO A 7 11.23 -9.43 1.88
N CYS A 8 10.06 -8.79 1.95
CA CYS A 8 9.44 -8.07 0.84
C CYS A 8 9.01 -6.70 1.36
N THR A 9 9.22 -5.65 0.57
CA THR A 9 8.73 -4.30 0.91
C THR A 9 8.41 -3.53 -0.36
N VAL A 10 7.15 -3.14 -0.51
CA VAL A 10 6.68 -2.24 -1.57
C VAL A 10 6.26 -0.92 -0.95
N MET A 11 6.82 0.18 -1.46
CA MET A 11 6.52 1.56 -1.03
C MET A 11 6.13 2.41 -2.23
N PHE A 12 5.21 3.35 -2.04
CA PHE A 12 4.73 4.22 -3.10
C PHE A 12 5.25 5.64 -2.93
N PHE A 13 5.77 6.20 -4.02
CA PHE A 13 6.26 7.57 -4.08
C PHE A 13 5.60 8.32 -5.21
N PHE A 14 5.16 9.55 -4.93
CA PHE A 14 4.62 10.45 -5.95
C PHE A 14 5.15 11.86 -5.72
N ARG A 15 5.80 12.44 -6.74
CA ARG A 15 6.40 13.80 -6.67
C ARG A 15 7.26 14.01 -5.42
N ASN A 16 8.19 13.08 -5.16
CA ASN A 16 9.09 13.07 -4.01
C ASN A 16 8.40 13.02 -2.63
N LYS A 17 7.12 12.62 -2.58
CA LYS A 17 6.39 12.36 -1.33
C LYS A 17 6.08 10.88 -1.22
N HIS A 18 6.33 10.32 -0.03
CA HIS A 18 5.88 8.98 0.33
C HIS A 18 4.37 8.98 0.50
N ILE A 19 3.70 8.02 -0.14
CA ILE A 19 2.25 7.86 -0.07
C ILE A 19 1.95 6.64 0.81
N MET A 20 1.23 6.88 1.91
CA MET A 20 0.75 5.84 2.80
C MET A 20 -0.50 5.17 2.20
N VAL A 21 -0.61 3.86 2.33
CA VAL A 21 -1.75 3.07 1.88
C VAL A 21 -2.33 2.35 3.07
N ASP A 22 -3.58 2.67 3.41
CA ASP A 22 -4.33 1.93 4.42
C ASP A 22 -4.85 0.63 3.81
N LEU A 23 -4.30 -0.48 4.28
CA LEU A 23 -4.60 -1.84 3.85
C LEU A 23 -5.34 -2.62 4.95
N GLY A 24 -5.66 -2.00 6.09
CA GLY A 24 -6.26 -2.69 7.24
C GLY A 24 -5.33 -3.61 8.02
N THR A 25 -4.03 -3.61 7.71
CA THR A 25 -2.99 -4.41 8.40
C THR A 25 -2.34 -3.70 9.58
N GLY A 26 -2.65 -2.42 9.78
CA GLY A 26 -2.06 -1.56 10.81
C GLY A 26 -0.73 -0.89 10.40
N ASN A 27 -0.08 -1.35 9.33
CA ASN A 27 1.10 -0.69 8.76
C ASN A 27 0.78 -0.06 7.40
N ASN A 28 0.69 1.27 7.38
CA ASN A 28 0.31 2.01 6.18
C ASN A 28 1.50 2.48 5.34
N ASN A 29 2.73 2.28 5.82
CA ASN A 29 3.91 2.82 5.15
C ASN A 29 4.36 1.94 3.98
N LYS A 30 4.10 0.64 4.05
CA LYS A 30 4.62 -0.36 3.12
C LYS A 30 3.76 -1.61 3.09
N ILE A 31 3.79 -2.30 1.95
CA ILE A 31 3.29 -3.65 1.80
C ILE A 31 4.45 -4.60 2.06
N ASN A 32 4.37 -5.41 3.12
CA ASN A 32 5.45 -6.32 3.53
C ASN A 32 5.19 -7.81 3.25
N TRP A 33 4.15 -8.12 2.49
CA TRP A 33 3.82 -9.49 2.06
C TRP A 33 3.82 -9.58 0.52
N PRO A 34 4.02 -10.80 -0.03
CA PRO A 34 3.85 -11.01 -1.46
C PRO A 34 2.37 -10.87 -1.86
N ILE A 35 2.10 -9.99 -2.82
CA ILE A 35 0.81 -9.93 -3.52
C ILE A 35 0.86 -10.98 -4.64
N THR A 36 -0.02 -11.97 -4.58
CA THR A 36 -0.06 -13.09 -5.53
C THR A 36 -0.98 -12.82 -6.72
N ASP A 37 -1.97 -11.94 -6.57
CA ASP A 37 -2.89 -11.55 -7.64
C ASP A 37 -2.40 -10.27 -8.33
N GLY A 38 -2.13 -10.36 -9.63
CA GLY A 38 -1.68 -9.22 -10.43
C GLY A 38 -2.73 -8.11 -10.51
N GLN A 39 -4.03 -8.45 -10.49
CA GLN A 39 -5.10 -7.46 -10.55
C GLN A 39 -5.15 -6.62 -9.26
N GLU A 40 -4.92 -7.25 -8.10
CA GLU A 40 -4.83 -6.52 -6.81
C GLU A 40 -3.74 -5.45 -6.83
N LEU A 41 -2.57 -5.77 -7.38
CA LEU A 41 -1.49 -4.80 -7.47
C LEU A 41 -1.86 -3.62 -8.38
N ILE A 42 -2.52 -3.90 -9.51
CA ILE A 42 -2.99 -2.87 -10.44
C ILE A 42 -4.00 -1.94 -9.75
N ASP A 43 -4.98 -2.50 -9.05
CA ASP A 43 -6.02 -1.74 -8.34
C ASP A 43 -5.43 -0.84 -7.23
N ILE A 44 -4.42 -1.35 -6.50
CA ILE A 44 -3.70 -0.56 -5.49
C ILE A 44 -2.94 0.59 -6.15
N ILE A 45 -2.19 0.32 -7.23
CA ILE A 45 -1.44 1.36 -7.96
C ILE A 45 -2.38 2.45 -8.49
N GLU A 46 -3.53 2.07 -9.05
CA GLU A 46 -4.53 3.01 -9.53
C GLU A 46 -5.06 3.89 -8.40
N THR A 47 -5.37 3.29 -7.26
CA THR A 47 -5.89 4.00 -6.08
C THR A 47 -4.87 4.99 -5.52
N VAL A 48 -3.60 4.57 -5.42
CA VAL A 48 -2.47 5.44 -5.05
C VAL A 48 -2.35 6.60 -6.02
N TYR A 49 -2.36 6.35 -7.33
CA TYR A 49 -2.22 7.40 -8.33
C TYR A 49 -3.38 8.41 -8.27
N ARG A 50 -4.63 7.93 -8.18
CA ARG A 50 -5.82 8.79 -8.06
C ARG A 50 -5.79 9.64 -6.79
N GLY A 51 -5.38 9.06 -5.66
CA GLY A 51 -5.28 9.78 -4.39
C GLY A 51 -4.12 10.78 -4.34
N ALA A 52 -2.94 10.37 -4.81
CA ALA A 52 -1.75 11.20 -4.84
C ALA A 52 -1.89 12.39 -5.81
N ARG A 53 -2.55 12.21 -6.97
CA ARG A 53 -2.90 13.32 -7.87
C ARG A 53 -3.80 14.37 -7.24
N LYS A 54 -4.66 13.98 -6.30
CA LYS A 54 -5.50 14.89 -5.50
C LYS A 54 -4.74 15.50 -4.31
N GLY A 55 -3.45 15.20 -4.14
CA GLY A 55 -2.62 15.72 -3.05
C GLY A 55 -2.79 14.99 -1.72
N ARG A 56 -3.43 13.82 -1.69
CA ARG A 56 -3.56 13.03 -0.45
C ARG A 56 -2.26 12.28 -0.16
N GLY A 57 -1.79 12.37 1.09
CA GLY A 57 -0.63 11.62 1.59
C GLY A 57 -1.00 10.22 2.11
N LEU A 58 -2.28 9.96 2.33
CA LEU A 58 -2.83 8.67 2.73
C LEU A 58 -3.98 8.30 1.79
N VAL A 59 -3.94 7.08 1.26
CA VAL A 59 -4.99 6.51 0.42
C VAL A 59 -5.51 5.23 1.07
N VAL A 60 -6.78 4.92 0.86
CA VAL A 60 -7.40 3.69 1.39
C VAL A 60 -7.50 2.69 0.26
N SER A 61 -7.01 1.47 0.50
CA SER A 61 -7.10 0.38 -0.46
C SER A 61 -8.56 0.01 -0.74
N PRO A 62 -8.91 -0.37 -1.99
CA PRO A 62 -10.25 -0.86 -2.32
C PRO A 62 -10.57 -2.22 -1.66
N LYS A 63 -9.54 -2.99 -1.28
CA LYS A 63 -9.66 -4.26 -0.55
C LYS A 63 -9.09 -4.12 0.86
N ASP A 64 -9.79 -4.73 1.83
CA ASP A 64 -9.32 -4.88 3.20
C ASP A 64 -8.47 -6.16 3.33
N TYR A 65 -7.26 -6.03 3.86
CA TYR A 65 -6.34 -7.14 4.11
C TYR A 65 -6.34 -7.58 5.59
N SER A 66 -7.21 -7.01 6.45
CA SER A 66 -7.30 -7.30 7.88
C SER A 66 -7.65 -8.76 8.21
N THR A 67 -8.35 -9.46 7.31
CA THR A 67 -8.84 -10.84 7.51
C THR A 67 -7.93 -11.90 6.93
N LYS A 68 -6.85 -11.55 6.22
CA LYS A 68 -5.97 -12.52 5.56
C LYS A 68 -5.22 -13.43 6.55
N TYR A 69 -5.24 -13.11 7.85
CA TYR A 69 -4.71 -13.92 8.95
C TYR A 69 -5.78 -14.43 9.95
N LYS A 70 -7.07 -14.32 9.61
CA LYS A 70 -8.17 -14.83 10.46
C LYS A 70 -8.70 -16.18 9.94
N TYR A 71 -7.87 -17.22 9.98
CA TYR A 71 -8.33 -18.61 9.96
C TYR A 71 -7.41 -19.47 10.81
#